data_AF-A0A970J7M2-F1
#
_entry.id   AF-A0A970J7M2-F1
#
_cell.length_a   1.000
_cell.length_b   1.000
_cell.length_c   1.000
_cell.angle_alpha   90.00
_cell.angle_beta   90.00
_cell.angle_gamma   90.00
#
_symmetry.space_group_name_H-M   'P 1'
#
loop_
_entity.id
_entity.type
_entity.pdbx_description
1 polymer ?
#
loop_
_entity_poly.entity_id
_entity_poly.type
_entity_poly.pdbx_seq_one_letter_code
_entity_poly.pdbx_strand_id
1 'polypeptide(L)'
;MRKKVTVLFILAMRAIVVGVAYYLVRGLPGLTSSFVSIFVGFLSFDLIVAMPKFSIRLRHLKDLFLVLLPRMSATALSLASGLLVGVLFGGLTRLGLPVLPGAVLTVGISYSVASQVKGSISSYVGLVSAVEMFDRIGRLSSFTDEWLQDLGGVAGQLVYSTFLALLLGWLVGIVIGVITRLFLPRGYRSVKSSAYAQPLWMRSFKDVTHFGDDKVLLQIELSEDSPLAYHTLAEANLGRDLGVHVISIIRSPQEIISPMGADVLLPMDQLVVVAPSHQAQNLISLMKGRVLGE
;
A
#
# COMPACT_ATOMS: atom_id res chain seq x y z
N MET A 1 15.18 -25.15 -2.87
CA MET A 1 15.88 -24.52 -4.01
C MET A 1 14.95 -23.82 -5.01
N ARG A 2 13.92 -24.50 -5.55
CA ARG A 2 13.02 -23.98 -6.61
C ARG A 2 12.35 -22.62 -6.30
N LYS A 3 11.85 -22.41 -5.08
CA LYS A 3 11.26 -21.13 -4.64
C LYS A 3 12.27 -19.96 -4.66
N LYS A 4 13.52 -20.18 -4.22
CA LYS A 4 14.56 -19.13 -4.21
C LYS A 4 14.89 -18.66 -5.64
N VAL A 5 14.98 -19.60 -6.58
CA VAL A 5 15.22 -19.29 -8.01
C VAL A 5 14.07 -18.48 -8.61
N THR A 6 12.82 -18.82 -8.28
CA THR A 6 11.65 -18.07 -8.75
C THR A 6 11.61 -16.64 -8.20
N VAL A 7 11.94 -16.45 -6.91
CA VAL A 7 12.02 -15.10 -6.32
C VAL A 7 13.13 -14.28 -6.99
N LEU A 8 14.31 -14.88 -7.20
CA LEU A 8 15.42 -14.22 -7.88
C LEU A 8 15.05 -13.82 -9.32
N PHE A 9 14.34 -14.69 -10.04
CA PHE A 9 13.85 -14.41 -11.38
C PHE A 9 12.87 -13.23 -11.39
N ILE A 10 11.89 -13.20 -10.48
CA ILE A 10 10.95 -12.07 -10.37
C ILE A 10 11.69 -10.76 -10.06
N LEU A 11 12.69 -10.79 -9.17
CA LEU A 11 13.52 -9.63 -8.85
C LEU A 11 14.31 -9.13 -10.06
N ALA A 12 14.90 -10.04 -10.85
CA ALA A 12 15.61 -9.70 -12.07
C ALA A 12 14.67 -9.08 -13.11
N MET A 13 13.51 -9.69 -13.36
CA MET A 13 12.51 -9.14 -14.28
C MET A 13 11.99 -7.79 -13.82
N ARG A 14 11.80 -7.60 -12.51
CA ARG A 14 11.44 -6.32 -11.91
C ARG A 14 12.51 -5.25 -12.16
N ALA A 15 13.79 -5.58 -12.03
CA ALA A 15 14.88 -4.64 -12.35
C ALA A 15 14.89 -4.26 -13.84
N ILE A 16 14.61 -5.22 -14.74
CA ILE A 16 14.48 -4.98 -16.18
C ILE A 16 13.33 -4.00 -16.45
N VAL A 17 12.19 -4.13 -15.77
CA VAL A 17 11.06 -3.18 -15.90
C VAL A 17 11.52 -1.76 -15.61
N VAL A 18 12.26 -1.52 -14.52
CA VAL A 18 12.78 -0.17 -14.20
C VAL A 18 13.66 0.35 -15.30
N GLY A 19 14.66 -0.45 -15.69
CA GLY A 19 15.66 -0.03 -16.66
C GLY A 19 15.04 0.32 -18.00
N VAL A 20 14.13 -0.51 -18.49
CA VAL A 20 13.43 -0.30 -19.77
C VAL A 20 12.45 0.87 -19.67
N ALA A 21 11.66 0.97 -18.60
CA ALA A 21 10.71 2.06 -18.40
C ALA A 21 11.40 3.43 -18.31
N TYR A 22 12.55 3.50 -17.66
CA TYR A 22 13.40 4.68 -17.63
C TYR A 22 14.00 4.97 -19.01
N TYR A 23 14.62 3.97 -19.66
CA TYR A 23 15.31 4.15 -20.93
C TYR A 23 14.41 4.70 -22.03
N LEU A 24 13.15 4.24 -22.11
CA LEU A 24 12.19 4.71 -23.11
C LEU A 24 11.74 6.17 -22.88
N VAL A 25 11.83 6.65 -21.65
CA VAL A 25 11.29 7.95 -21.24
C VAL A 25 12.39 8.97 -20.96
N ARG A 26 13.68 8.58 -20.95
CA ARG A 26 14.83 9.48 -20.70
C ARG A 26 14.92 10.69 -21.63
N GLY A 27 14.34 10.60 -22.83
CA GLY A 27 14.30 11.69 -23.80
C GLY A 27 13.05 12.57 -23.69
N LEU A 28 12.09 12.20 -22.83
CA LEU A 28 10.91 13.03 -22.60
C LEU A 28 11.25 14.16 -21.62
N PRO A 29 10.80 15.39 -21.92
CA PRO A 29 10.98 16.54 -21.05
C PRO A 29 10.20 16.34 -19.73
N GLY A 30 10.68 16.97 -18.66
CA GLY A 30 10.05 16.95 -17.34
C GLY A 30 10.47 15.76 -16.47
N LEU A 31 10.93 16.05 -15.25
CA LEU A 31 11.40 15.04 -14.28
C LEU A 31 10.28 14.08 -13.82
N THR A 32 9.01 14.52 -13.92
CA THR A 32 7.83 13.70 -13.60
C THR A 32 7.69 12.48 -14.50
N SER A 33 8.08 12.60 -15.78
CA SER A 33 7.88 11.56 -16.79
C SER A 33 8.58 10.26 -16.42
N SER A 34 9.88 10.33 -16.08
CA SER A 34 10.69 9.17 -15.71
C SER A 34 10.16 8.47 -14.45
N PHE A 35 9.80 9.25 -13.43
CA PHE A 35 9.26 8.71 -12.19
C PHE A 35 7.91 7.99 -12.40
N VAL A 36 6.99 8.63 -13.14
CA VAL A 36 5.68 8.07 -13.46
C VAL A 36 5.82 6.78 -14.29
N SER A 37 6.69 6.77 -15.29
CA SER A 37 6.96 5.58 -16.12
C SER A 37 7.42 4.39 -15.29
N ILE A 38 8.42 4.58 -14.43
CA ILE A 38 8.99 3.53 -13.58
C ILE A 38 7.91 2.97 -12.65
N PHE A 39 7.18 3.85 -11.96
CA PHE A 39 6.18 3.43 -10.98
C PHE A 39 5.02 2.68 -11.63
N VAL A 40 4.51 3.20 -12.75
CA VAL A 40 3.40 2.58 -13.50
C VAL A 40 3.83 1.24 -14.08
N GLY A 41 5.05 1.15 -14.60
CA GLY A 41 5.63 -0.10 -15.09
C GLY A 41 5.74 -1.14 -13.99
N PHE A 42 6.24 -0.76 -12.81
CA PHE A 42 6.26 -1.65 -11.65
C PHE A 42 4.89 -2.15 -11.23
N LEU A 43 3.91 -1.25 -11.15
CA LEU A 43 2.56 -1.62 -10.74
C LEU A 43 1.93 -2.62 -11.71
N SER A 44 2.06 -2.35 -13.00
CA SER A 44 1.49 -3.18 -14.07
C SER A 44 2.15 -4.55 -14.12
N PHE A 45 3.47 -4.59 -13.95
CA PHE A 45 4.24 -5.82 -13.82
C PHE A 45 3.78 -6.66 -12.63
N ASP A 46 3.72 -6.06 -11.44
CA ASP A 46 3.33 -6.74 -10.21
C ASP A 46 1.92 -7.34 -10.31
N LEU A 47 1.00 -6.60 -10.90
CA LEU A 47 -0.39 -7.03 -11.08
C LEU A 47 -0.48 -8.25 -12.01
N ILE A 48 0.25 -8.25 -13.14
CA ILE A 48 0.25 -9.38 -14.08
C ILE A 48 0.97 -10.59 -13.53
N VAL A 49 2.14 -10.39 -12.92
CA VAL A 49 2.92 -11.49 -12.33
C VAL A 49 2.10 -12.24 -11.28
N ALA A 50 1.20 -11.55 -10.60
CA ALA A 50 0.42 -12.12 -9.52
C ALA A 50 -0.98 -12.61 -9.93
N MET A 51 -1.42 -12.40 -11.19
CA MET A 51 -2.68 -12.93 -11.73
C MET A 51 -2.73 -14.47 -11.71
N PRO A 52 -3.76 -15.14 -11.15
CA PRO A 52 -3.78 -16.60 -10.98
C PRO A 52 -3.80 -17.41 -12.29
N LYS A 53 -4.50 -16.94 -13.33
CA LYS A 53 -4.48 -17.52 -14.68
C LYS A 53 -4.27 -16.39 -15.69
N PHE A 54 -3.24 -16.51 -16.53
CA PHE A 54 -3.03 -15.57 -17.63
C PHE A 54 -4.13 -15.78 -18.67
N SER A 55 -4.97 -14.77 -18.88
CA SER A 55 -6.08 -14.81 -19.82
C SER A 55 -6.15 -13.46 -20.52
N ILE A 56 -5.81 -13.44 -21.82
CA ILE A 56 -5.90 -12.26 -22.70
C ILE A 56 -7.37 -12.03 -23.12
N ARG A 57 -8.34 -12.29 -22.25
CA ARG A 57 -9.75 -11.97 -22.54
C ARG A 57 -9.96 -10.49 -22.28
N LEU A 58 -10.73 -9.85 -23.18
CA LEU A 58 -11.22 -8.47 -23.06
C LEU A 58 -11.81 -8.12 -21.67
N ARG A 59 -12.33 -9.12 -20.94
CA ARG A 59 -12.84 -8.95 -19.57
C ARG A 59 -11.74 -8.54 -18.56
N HIS A 60 -10.53 -9.09 -18.66
CA HIS A 60 -9.43 -8.75 -17.75
C HIS A 60 -8.73 -7.44 -18.11
N LEU A 61 -8.77 -7.03 -19.38
CA LEU A 61 -8.40 -5.68 -19.78
C LEU A 61 -9.30 -4.63 -19.11
N LYS A 62 -10.61 -4.93 -18.94
CA LYS A 62 -11.52 -4.07 -18.17
C LYS A 62 -11.16 -4.00 -16.68
N ASP A 63 -10.82 -5.13 -16.05
CA ASP A 63 -10.40 -5.15 -14.65
C ASP A 63 -9.11 -4.34 -14.44
N LEU A 64 -8.16 -4.47 -15.37
CA LEU A 64 -6.92 -3.69 -15.35
C LEU A 64 -7.17 -2.19 -15.53
N PHE A 65 -8.07 -1.85 -16.45
CA PHE A 65 -8.48 -0.46 -16.68
C PHE A 65 -9.22 0.12 -15.47
N LEU A 66 -10.08 -0.66 -14.80
CA LEU A 66 -10.77 -0.28 -13.56
C LEU A 66 -9.81 0.02 -12.41
N VAL A 67 -8.66 -0.66 -12.33
CA VAL A 67 -7.63 -0.42 -11.30
C VAL A 67 -6.76 0.80 -11.64
N LEU A 68 -6.60 1.11 -12.94
CA LEU A 68 -5.70 2.17 -13.42
C LEU A 68 -6.38 3.51 -13.60
N LEU A 69 -7.64 3.54 -14.02
CA LEU A 69 -8.40 4.77 -14.24
C LEU A 69 -8.36 5.70 -13.00
N PRO A 70 -8.57 5.20 -11.76
CA PRO A 70 -8.50 6.04 -10.56
C PRO A 70 -7.08 6.60 -10.31
N ARG A 71 -6.04 5.87 -10.71
CA ARG A 71 -4.64 6.26 -10.52
C ARG A 71 -4.20 7.29 -11.56
N MET A 72 -4.65 7.11 -12.80
CA MET A 72 -4.45 8.07 -13.88
C MET A 72 -5.13 9.39 -13.59
N SER A 73 -6.41 9.37 -13.18
CA SER A 73 -7.15 10.58 -12.84
C SER A 73 -6.51 11.32 -11.65
N ALA A 74 -6.08 10.58 -10.63
CA ALA A 74 -5.39 11.16 -9.49
C ALA A 74 -4.02 11.77 -9.85
N THR A 75 -3.27 11.14 -10.77
CA THR A 75 -2.00 11.69 -11.27
C THR A 75 -2.22 12.95 -12.08
N ALA A 76 -3.24 12.97 -12.94
CA ALA A 76 -3.65 14.15 -13.70
C ALA A 76 -4.06 15.30 -12.79
N LEU A 77 -4.84 15.00 -11.74
CA LEU A 77 -5.31 16.00 -10.78
C LEU A 77 -4.16 16.56 -9.94
N SER A 78 -3.21 15.71 -9.52
CA SER A 78 -2.00 16.14 -8.83
C SER A 78 -1.10 17.00 -9.73
N LEU A 79 -0.98 16.67 -11.01
CA LEU A 79 -0.20 17.44 -11.96
C LEU A 79 -0.84 18.81 -12.21
N ALA A 80 -2.16 18.84 -12.41
CA ALA A 80 -2.93 20.07 -12.63
C ALA A 80 -2.88 20.99 -11.41
N SER A 81 -3.05 20.47 -10.20
CA SER A 81 -2.96 21.27 -8.97
C SER A 81 -1.55 21.82 -8.78
N GLY A 82 -0.51 21.02 -9.05
CA GLY A 82 0.87 21.48 -9.04
C GLY A 82 1.14 22.62 -10.03
N LEU A 83 0.71 22.45 -11.29
CA LEU A 83 0.83 23.51 -12.32
C LEU A 83 0.14 24.80 -11.88
N LEU A 84 -1.08 24.71 -11.33
CA LEU A 84 -1.81 25.88 -10.84
C LEU A 84 -1.08 26.60 -9.69
N VAL A 85 -0.55 25.84 -8.73
CA VAL A 85 0.26 26.42 -7.63
C VAL A 85 1.52 27.08 -8.18
N GLY A 86 2.20 26.45 -9.15
CA GLY A 86 3.36 27.02 -9.82
C GLY A 86 3.05 28.30 -10.59
N VAL A 87 1.92 28.35 -11.30
CA VAL A 87 1.44 29.57 -11.99
C VAL A 87 1.16 30.69 -10.97
N LEU A 88 0.46 30.37 -9.89
CA LEU A 88 0.09 31.33 -8.86
C LEU A 88 1.32 31.98 -8.22
N PHE A 89 2.23 31.19 -7.66
CA PHE A 89 3.38 31.71 -6.95
C PHE A 89 4.48 32.22 -7.89
N GLY A 90 4.63 31.63 -9.07
CA GLY A 90 5.50 32.18 -10.12
C GLY A 90 5.03 33.58 -10.55
N GLY A 91 3.71 33.75 -10.77
CA GLY A 91 3.12 35.05 -11.05
C GLY A 91 3.30 36.06 -9.91
N LEU A 92 3.08 35.64 -8.66
CA LEU A 92 3.30 36.50 -7.49
C LEU A 92 4.76 36.96 -7.35
N THR A 93 5.75 36.11 -7.67
CA THR A 93 7.17 36.52 -7.67
C THR A 93 7.47 37.61 -8.69
N ARG A 94 6.73 37.65 -9.80
CA ARG A 94 6.83 38.75 -10.76
C ARG A 94 6.18 40.04 -10.28
N LEU A 95 5.15 39.94 -9.46
CA LEU A 95 4.44 41.08 -8.87
C LEU A 95 5.15 41.66 -7.63
N GLY A 96 6.33 41.13 -7.25
CA GLY A 96 7.16 41.66 -6.17
C GLY A 96 7.35 40.73 -4.97
N LEU A 97 6.80 39.50 -4.99
CA LEU A 97 7.11 38.50 -3.97
C LEU A 97 8.59 38.06 -4.11
N PRO A 98 9.40 38.04 -3.03
CA PRO A 98 10.77 37.56 -3.13
C PRO A 98 10.82 36.07 -3.55
N VAL A 99 11.85 35.71 -4.33
CA VAL A 99 11.97 34.37 -4.94
C VAL A 99 11.99 33.25 -3.89
N LEU A 100 12.68 33.46 -2.78
CA LEU A 100 12.80 32.49 -1.67
C LEU A 100 11.43 32.09 -1.08
N PRO A 101 10.62 33.02 -0.53
CA PRO A 101 9.30 32.68 -0.01
C PRO A 101 8.36 32.16 -1.11
N GLY A 102 8.46 32.66 -2.34
CA GLY A 102 7.69 32.12 -3.48
C GLY A 102 7.99 30.65 -3.75
N ALA A 103 9.27 30.27 -3.80
CA ALA A 103 9.69 28.90 -4.02
C ALA A 103 9.30 27.97 -2.85
N VAL A 104 9.50 28.42 -1.60
CA VAL A 104 9.13 27.65 -0.40
C VAL A 104 7.62 27.39 -0.38
N LEU A 105 6.79 28.40 -0.64
CA LEU A 105 5.34 28.25 -0.70
C LEU A 105 4.90 27.36 -1.85
N THR A 106 5.52 27.50 -3.02
CA THR A 106 5.26 26.63 -4.19
C THR A 106 5.48 25.17 -3.83
N VAL A 107 6.63 24.82 -3.25
CA VAL A 107 6.96 23.44 -2.87
C VAL A 107 6.05 22.93 -1.77
N GLY A 108 5.87 23.69 -0.69
CA GLY A 108 5.08 23.27 0.47
C GLY A 108 3.60 23.06 0.14
N ILE A 109 2.99 24.03 -0.56
CA ILE A 109 1.56 23.98 -0.90
C ILE A 109 1.30 22.92 -1.97
N SER A 110 2.14 22.82 -3.01
CA SER A 110 1.96 21.80 -4.04
C SER A 110 2.07 20.39 -3.47
N TYR A 111 3.03 20.13 -2.59
CA TYR A 111 3.15 18.84 -1.90
C TYR A 111 1.95 18.55 -1.00
N SER A 112 1.52 19.53 -0.20
CA SER A 112 0.36 19.38 0.70
C SER A 112 -0.91 19.08 -0.09
N VAL A 113 -1.17 19.80 -1.18
CA VAL A 113 -2.34 19.59 -2.03
C VAL A 113 -2.25 18.24 -2.74
N ALA A 114 -1.10 17.91 -3.32
CA ALA A 114 -0.89 16.64 -4.02
C ALA A 114 -1.02 15.41 -3.10
N SER A 115 -0.58 15.51 -1.83
CA SER A 115 -0.67 14.42 -0.86
C SER A 115 -2.09 14.12 -0.40
N GLN A 116 -3.02 15.07 -0.53
CA GLN A 116 -4.44 14.86 -0.24
C GLN A 116 -5.21 14.21 -1.41
N VAL A 117 -4.61 14.12 -2.60
CA VAL A 117 -5.24 13.50 -3.77
C VAL A 117 -5.28 11.98 -3.59
N LYS A 118 -6.48 11.48 -3.27
CA LYS A 118 -6.74 10.04 -3.11
C LYS A 118 -6.43 9.28 -4.40
N GLY A 119 -5.63 8.23 -4.30
CA GLY A 119 -5.26 7.38 -5.43
C GLY A 119 -4.10 7.90 -6.27
N SER A 120 -3.48 9.03 -5.89
CA SER A 120 -2.31 9.54 -6.61
C SER A 120 -1.14 8.54 -6.50
N ILE A 121 -0.42 8.38 -7.60
CA ILE A 121 0.77 7.53 -7.65
C ILE A 121 1.87 8.09 -6.77
N SER A 122 1.99 9.42 -6.75
CA SER A 122 3.02 10.13 -6.01
C SER A 122 2.69 11.61 -5.90
N SER A 123 2.79 12.14 -4.68
CA SER A 123 2.69 13.58 -4.41
C SER A 123 3.83 14.38 -5.06
N TYR A 124 4.95 13.72 -5.39
CA TYR A 124 6.08 14.35 -6.08
C TYR A 124 5.71 14.82 -7.48
N VAL A 125 4.71 14.21 -8.15
CA VAL A 125 4.28 14.65 -9.48
C VAL A 125 3.76 16.10 -9.44
N GLY A 126 2.92 16.42 -8.45
CA GLY A 126 2.42 17.78 -8.25
C GLY A 126 3.50 18.76 -7.78
N LEU A 127 4.42 18.31 -6.92
CA LEU A 127 5.55 19.15 -6.50
C LEU A 127 6.44 19.53 -7.68
N VAL A 128 6.87 18.54 -8.47
CA VAL A 128 7.78 18.77 -9.59
C VAL A 128 7.11 19.61 -10.67
N SER A 129 5.83 19.37 -10.98
CA SER A 129 5.11 20.21 -11.94
C SER A 129 4.97 21.67 -11.46
N ALA A 130 4.77 21.88 -10.16
CA ALA A 130 4.72 23.22 -9.57
C ALA A 130 6.07 23.95 -9.66
N VAL A 131 7.16 23.28 -9.29
CA VAL A 131 8.51 23.85 -9.33
C VAL A 131 8.91 24.18 -10.77
N GLU A 132 8.63 23.29 -11.71
CA GLU A 132 8.99 23.51 -13.12
C GLU A 132 8.20 24.67 -13.73
N MET A 133 6.92 24.79 -13.40
CA MET A 133 6.11 25.94 -13.81
C MET A 133 6.55 27.25 -13.14
N PHE A 134 6.88 27.21 -11.84
CA PHE A 134 7.41 28.36 -11.10
C PHE A 134 8.72 28.87 -11.70
N ASP A 135 9.68 27.98 -11.93
CA ASP A 135 10.98 28.32 -12.52
C ASP A 135 10.83 28.84 -13.96
N ARG A 136 9.91 28.26 -14.73
CA ARG A 136 9.61 28.76 -16.08
C ARG A 136 9.13 30.20 -16.06
N ILE A 137 8.20 30.55 -15.16
CA ILE A 137 7.73 31.93 -14.99
C ILE A 137 8.85 32.83 -14.47
N GLY A 138 9.69 32.33 -13.57
CA GLY A 138 10.89 33.02 -13.07
C GLY A 138 11.89 33.37 -14.17
N ARG A 139 11.89 32.67 -15.31
CA ARG A 139 12.82 32.89 -16.44
C ARG A 139 12.29 33.78 -17.58
N LEU A 140 10.97 34.05 -17.65
CA LEU A 140 10.39 34.88 -18.72
C LEU A 140 10.83 36.36 -18.61
N SER A 141 11.55 36.94 -19.58
CA SER A 141 12.07 38.31 -19.41
C SER A 141 10.98 39.40 -19.29
N SER A 142 9.80 39.20 -19.90
CA SER A 142 8.68 40.15 -19.93
C SER A 142 7.32 39.43 -20.03
N PHE A 143 6.23 40.02 -19.52
CA PHE A 143 4.87 39.62 -19.88
C PHE A 143 4.56 40.14 -21.29
N THR A 144 5.05 39.43 -22.31
CA THR A 144 4.69 39.69 -23.71
C THR A 144 3.23 39.26 -23.94
N ASP A 145 2.54 39.79 -24.96
CA ASP A 145 1.16 39.39 -25.29
C ASP A 145 1.00 37.86 -25.53
N GLU A 146 2.10 37.15 -25.79
CA GLU A 146 2.16 35.70 -26.01
C GLU A 146 2.41 34.87 -24.72
N TRP A 147 2.52 35.48 -23.54
CA TRP A 147 2.86 34.78 -22.30
C TRP A 147 1.92 33.60 -21.97
N LEU A 148 0.63 33.74 -22.31
CA LEU A 148 -0.36 32.69 -22.10
C LEU A 148 -0.10 31.46 -23.00
N GLN A 149 0.42 31.69 -24.22
CA GLN A 149 0.80 30.63 -25.15
C GLN A 149 2.10 29.95 -24.70
N ASP A 150 3.07 30.70 -24.18
CA ASP A 150 4.31 30.15 -23.62
C ASP A 150 4.05 29.25 -22.41
N LEU A 151 3.18 29.68 -21.48
CA LEU A 151 2.76 28.87 -20.34
C LEU A 151 1.91 27.68 -20.76
N GLY A 152 0.99 27.88 -21.70
CA GLY A 152 0.16 26.83 -22.27
C GLY A 152 0.99 25.75 -22.96
N GLY A 153 2.04 26.13 -23.70
CA GLY A 153 2.97 25.23 -24.36
C GLY A 153 3.75 24.36 -23.35
N VAL A 154 4.25 24.96 -22.28
CA VAL A 154 5.00 24.24 -21.23
C VAL A 154 4.08 23.33 -20.42
N ALA A 155 2.92 23.83 -19.99
CA ALA A 155 1.91 23.02 -19.32
C ALA A 155 1.48 21.84 -20.22
N GLY A 156 1.21 22.11 -21.49
CA GLY A 156 0.85 21.10 -22.48
C GLY A 156 1.95 20.06 -22.68
N GLN A 157 3.22 20.48 -22.76
CA GLN A 157 4.37 19.59 -22.89
C GLN A 157 4.56 18.72 -21.63
N LEU A 158 4.38 19.27 -20.42
CA LEU A 158 4.45 18.54 -19.15
C LEU A 158 3.32 17.52 -19.02
N VAL A 159 2.10 17.90 -19.39
CA VAL A 159 0.94 17.00 -19.45
C VAL A 159 1.24 15.88 -20.45
N TYR A 160 1.57 16.22 -21.69
CA TYR A 160 1.82 15.26 -22.75
C TYR A 160 2.94 14.27 -22.39
N SER A 161 4.09 14.76 -21.95
CA SER A 161 5.24 13.93 -21.54
C SER A 161 4.91 13.01 -20.37
N THR A 162 4.19 13.50 -19.37
CA THR A 162 3.81 12.70 -18.19
C THR A 162 2.81 11.60 -18.55
N PHE A 163 1.81 11.90 -19.38
CA PHE A 163 0.84 10.90 -19.85
C PHE A 163 1.45 9.89 -20.82
N LEU A 164 2.32 10.35 -21.72
CA LEU A 164 3.05 9.46 -22.61
C LEU A 164 3.96 8.51 -21.81
N ALA A 165 4.64 9.03 -20.80
CA ALA A 165 5.46 8.23 -19.89
C ALA A 165 4.63 7.22 -19.09
N LEU A 166 3.43 7.59 -18.64
CA LEU A 166 2.49 6.68 -18.00
C LEU A 166 2.13 5.52 -18.94
N LEU A 167 1.82 5.82 -20.20
CA LEU A 167 1.46 4.81 -21.20
C LEU A 167 2.65 3.89 -21.53
N LEU A 168 3.84 4.46 -21.72
CA LEU A 168 5.06 3.69 -21.98
C LEU A 168 5.43 2.79 -20.79
N GLY A 169 5.40 3.33 -19.57
CA GLY A 169 5.62 2.56 -18.34
C GLY A 169 4.65 1.39 -18.24
N TRP A 170 3.37 1.64 -18.49
CA TRP A 170 2.34 0.60 -18.51
C TRP A 170 2.63 -0.49 -19.55
N LEU A 171 2.92 -0.10 -20.80
CA LEU A 171 3.24 -1.04 -21.87
C LEU A 171 4.43 -1.93 -21.48
N VAL A 172 5.50 -1.34 -20.97
CA VAL A 172 6.69 -2.07 -20.51
C VAL A 172 6.33 -3.05 -19.38
N GLY A 173 5.63 -2.58 -18.35
CA GLY A 173 5.21 -3.39 -17.22
C GLY A 173 4.32 -4.56 -17.65
N ILE A 174 3.42 -4.34 -18.62
CA ILE A 174 2.59 -5.40 -19.18
C ILE A 174 3.40 -6.41 -19.95
N VAL A 175 4.17 -5.98 -20.94
CA VAL A 175 4.92 -6.87 -21.82
C VAL A 175 5.86 -7.74 -20.99
N ILE A 176 6.64 -7.13 -20.10
CA ILE A 176 7.57 -7.85 -19.23
C ILE A 176 6.81 -8.72 -18.21
N GLY A 177 5.70 -8.23 -17.65
CA GLY A 177 4.85 -9.00 -16.74
C GLY A 177 4.28 -10.25 -17.40
N VAL A 178 3.79 -10.14 -18.64
CA VAL A 178 3.28 -11.25 -19.45
C VAL A 178 4.39 -12.27 -19.69
N ILE A 179 5.55 -11.81 -20.19
CA ILE A 179 6.71 -12.67 -20.42
C ILE A 179 7.07 -13.42 -19.13
N THR A 180 7.24 -12.68 -18.03
CA THR A 180 7.58 -13.25 -16.72
C THR A 180 6.53 -14.27 -16.27
N ARG A 181 5.25 -13.98 -16.46
CA ARG A 181 4.15 -14.86 -16.07
C ARG A 181 4.14 -16.17 -16.87
N LEU A 182 4.55 -16.17 -18.14
CA LEU A 182 4.65 -17.38 -18.96
C LEU A 182 5.73 -18.36 -18.43
N PHE A 183 6.80 -17.84 -17.82
CA PHE A 183 7.87 -18.64 -17.23
C PHE A 183 7.59 -19.07 -15.78
N LEU A 184 6.53 -18.55 -15.14
CA LEU A 184 6.16 -18.92 -13.79
C LEU A 184 5.21 -20.14 -13.77
N PRO A 185 5.50 -21.18 -12.97
CA PRO A 185 4.57 -22.29 -12.78
C PRO A 185 3.25 -21.78 -12.18
N ARG A 186 2.12 -22.35 -12.63
CA ARG A 186 0.77 -22.00 -12.16
C ARG A 186 0.74 -21.93 -10.62
N GLY A 187 0.27 -20.81 -10.06
CA GLY A 187 -0.01 -20.68 -8.63
C GLY A 187 1.06 -19.99 -7.75
N TYR A 188 2.00 -19.23 -8.31
CA TYR A 188 2.95 -18.47 -7.48
C TYR A 188 2.27 -17.24 -6.82
N ARG A 189 2.03 -17.30 -5.50
CA ARG A 189 1.59 -16.18 -4.64
C ARG A 189 2.84 -15.46 -4.11
N SER A 190 3.03 -14.20 -4.50
CA SER A 190 4.07 -13.34 -3.91
C SER A 190 3.56 -12.76 -2.60
N VAL A 191 4.20 -13.11 -1.48
CA VAL A 191 3.82 -12.74 -0.11
C VAL A 191 4.27 -11.29 0.24
N LYS A 192 4.86 -10.54 -0.70
CA LYS A 192 5.54 -9.26 -0.41
C LYS A 192 5.07 -8.03 -1.20
N SER A 193 4.04 -8.13 -2.05
CA SER A 193 3.53 -6.93 -2.76
C SER A 193 2.38 -6.28 -1.98
N SER A 194 2.49 -4.98 -1.70
CA SER A 194 1.46 -4.17 -1.03
C SER A 194 0.16 -4.07 -1.84
N ALA A 195 0.17 -4.47 -3.12
CA ALA A 195 -1.02 -4.63 -3.95
C ALA A 195 -1.90 -5.84 -3.53
N TYR A 196 -1.41 -6.69 -2.62
CA TYR A 196 -2.08 -7.88 -2.07
C TYR A 196 -2.48 -7.72 -0.60
N ALA A 197 -2.96 -6.54 -0.22
CA ALA A 197 -3.85 -6.44 0.91
C ALA A 197 -5.13 -7.25 0.58
N GLN A 198 -5.19 -8.55 0.90
CA GLN A 198 -6.44 -9.32 0.83
C GLN A 198 -7.54 -8.54 1.58
N PRO A 199 -8.79 -8.53 1.11
CA PRO A 199 -9.86 -7.94 1.90
C PRO A 199 -9.93 -8.63 3.27
N LEU A 200 -10.26 -7.88 4.34
CA LEU A 200 -10.12 -8.31 5.74
C LEU A 200 -10.75 -9.69 6.02
N TRP A 201 -11.86 -10.02 5.35
CA TRP A 201 -12.59 -11.28 5.50
C TRP A 201 -11.90 -12.51 4.87
N MET A 202 -10.83 -12.33 4.07
CA MET A 202 -10.08 -13.41 3.40
C MET A 202 -8.65 -13.56 3.93
N ARG A 203 -8.23 -12.70 4.85
CA ARG A 203 -6.95 -12.81 5.55
C ARG A 203 -7.10 -13.79 6.71
N SER A 204 -6.04 -14.53 7.02
CA SER A 204 -6.01 -15.26 8.28
C SER A 204 -6.05 -14.24 9.44
N PHE A 205 -6.67 -14.60 10.56
CA PHE A 205 -6.73 -13.72 11.72
C PHE A 205 -5.34 -13.22 12.14
N LYS A 206 -4.32 -14.09 12.02
CA LYS A 206 -2.89 -13.77 12.23
C LYS A 206 -2.40 -12.61 11.33
N ASP A 207 -2.79 -12.59 10.07
CA ASP A 207 -2.37 -11.56 9.10
C ASP A 207 -3.07 -10.21 9.32
N VAL A 208 -4.28 -10.21 9.89
CA VAL A 208 -5.07 -8.97 10.17
C VAL A 208 -4.60 -8.31 11.45
N THR A 209 -4.35 -9.10 12.48
CA THR A 209 -4.08 -8.62 13.84
C THR A 209 -2.63 -8.23 14.07
N HIS A 210 -1.74 -8.60 13.14
CA HIS A 210 -0.30 -8.37 13.27
C HIS A 210 0.25 -8.92 14.60
N PHE A 211 -0.37 -9.98 15.14
CA PHE A 211 0.29 -10.78 16.16
C PHE A 211 1.60 -11.27 15.54
N GLY A 212 2.73 -10.85 16.11
CA GLY A 212 4.04 -11.28 15.64
C GLY A 212 4.14 -12.81 15.69
N ASP A 213 5.22 -13.37 15.12
CA ASP A 213 5.47 -14.82 15.22
C ASP A 213 5.65 -15.31 16.68
N ASP A 214 5.66 -14.38 17.64
CA ASP A 214 5.79 -14.58 19.07
C ASP A 214 4.46 -14.75 19.82
N LYS A 215 3.30 -14.64 19.16
CA LYS A 215 1.98 -14.82 19.78
C LYS A 215 1.11 -15.82 19.00
N VAL A 216 0.32 -16.60 19.75
CA VAL A 216 -0.65 -17.57 19.24
C VAL A 216 -2.04 -17.25 19.75
N LEU A 217 -3.04 -17.53 18.92
CA LEU A 217 -4.44 -17.59 19.33
C LEU A 217 -4.76 -19.05 19.62
N LEU A 218 -5.34 -19.35 20.78
CA LEU A 218 -5.72 -20.70 21.17
C LEU A 218 -7.17 -20.71 21.61
N GLN A 219 -7.88 -21.79 21.30
CA GLN A 219 -9.17 -22.10 21.89
C GLN A 219 -8.99 -23.33 22.80
N ILE A 220 -9.10 -23.10 24.11
CA ILE A 220 -8.83 -24.12 25.13
C ILE A 220 -10.07 -24.29 25.99
N GLU A 221 -10.49 -25.53 26.18
CA GLU A 221 -11.54 -25.88 27.12
C GLU A 221 -10.99 -25.89 28.55
N LEU A 222 -11.71 -25.28 29.49
CA LEU A 222 -11.34 -25.29 30.91
C LEU A 222 -11.85 -26.57 31.57
N SER A 223 -10.93 -27.41 32.06
CA SER A 223 -11.30 -28.62 32.81
C SER A 223 -11.79 -28.30 34.22
N GLU A 224 -12.66 -29.16 34.78
CA GLU A 224 -13.08 -29.11 36.20
C GLU A 224 -11.89 -29.21 37.16
N ASP A 225 -10.85 -29.95 36.79
CA ASP A 225 -9.64 -30.14 37.61
C ASP A 225 -8.67 -28.96 37.57
N SER A 226 -8.99 -27.91 36.80
CA SER A 226 -8.12 -26.76 36.61
C SER A 226 -8.05 -25.92 37.89
N PRO A 227 -6.86 -25.47 38.33
CA PRO A 227 -6.74 -24.51 39.44
C PRO A 227 -7.36 -23.14 39.13
N LEU A 228 -7.78 -22.90 37.88
CA LEU A 228 -8.40 -21.65 37.44
C LEU A 228 -9.93 -21.75 37.41
N ALA A 229 -10.50 -22.94 37.64
CA ALA A 229 -11.94 -23.13 37.74
C ALA A 229 -12.49 -22.40 38.99
N TYR A 230 -13.67 -21.80 38.83
CA TYR A 230 -14.39 -21.03 39.85
C TYR A 230 -13.69 -19.76 40.35
N HIS A 231 -12.62 -19.34 39.70
CA HIS A 231 -11.94 -18.08 39.98
C HIS A 231 -12.34 -16.99 38.99
N THR A 232 -12.30 -15.74 39.44
CA THR A 232 -12.45 -14.59 38.54
C THR A 232 -11.22 -14.42 37.65
N LEU A 233 -11.38 -13.78 36.48
CA LEU A 233 -10.23 -13.44 35.63
C LEU A 233 -9.21 -12.55 36.35
N ALA A 234 -9.65 -11.68 37.25
CA ALA A 234 -8.77 -10.84 38.07
C ALA A 234 -7.97 -11.68 39.09
N GLU A 235 -8.57 -12.71 39.68
CA GLU A 235 -7.86 -13.63 40.59
C GLU A 235 -6.89 -14.53 39.82
N ALA A 236 -7.29 -15.01 38.66
CA ALA A 236 -6.50 -15.88 37.79
C ALA A 236 -5.22 -15.22 37.25
N ASN A 237 -5.15 -13.88 37.22
CA ASN A 237 -3.97 -13.07 36.88
C ASN A 237 -3.22 -13.47 35.59
N LEU A 238 -3.89 -14.16 34.65
CA LEU A 238 -3.31 -14.72 33.43
C LEU A 238 -2.55 -13.67 32.58
N GLY A 239 -3.05 -12.45 32.53
CA GLY A 239 -2.40 -11.35 31.80
C GLY A 239 -1.11 -10.86 32.46
N ARG A 240 -1.05 -10.86 33.79
CA ARG A 240 0.11 -10.38 34.54
C ARG A 240 1.22 -11.44 34.61
N ASP A 241 0.82 -12.68 34.86
CA ASP A 241 1.77 -13.76 35.18
C ASP A 241 2.28 -14.46 33.93
N LEU A 242 1.43 -14.58 32.89
CA LEU A 242 1.74 -15.35 31.68
C LEU A 242 1.65 -14.51 30.39
N GLY A 243 1.25 -13.23 30.49
CA GLY A 243 1.01 -12.38 29.30
C GLY A 243 -0.16 -12.85 28.44
N VAL A 244 -1.09 -13.61 29.01
CA VAL A 244 -2.22 -14.21 28.31
C VAL A 244 -3.42 -13.27 28.37
N HIS A 245 -4.00 -12.97 27.21
CA HIS A 245 -5.19 -12.12 27.09
C HIS A 245 -6.39 -12.97 26.68
N VAL A 246 -7.42 -12.99 27.53
CA VAL A 246 -8.69 -13.65 27.23
C VAL A 246 -9.54 -12.72 26.38
N ILE A 247 -9.94 -13.17 25.20
CA ILE A 247 -10.73 -12.41 24.22
C ILE A 247 -12.22 -12.72 24.38
N SER A 248 -12.57 -13.99 24.52
CA SER A 248 -13.94 -14.41 24.77
C SER A 248 -14.02 -15.69 25.59
N ILE A 249 -15.16 -15.87 26.25
CA ILE A 249 -15.56 -17.07 26.98
C ILE A 249 -16.81 -17.62 26.29
N ILE A 250 -16.68 -18.77 25.65
CA ILE A 250 -17.80 -19.44 24.98
C ILE A 250 -18.44 -20.40 25.99
N ARG A 251 -19.66 -20.07 26.43
CA ARG A 251 -20.44 -20.85 27.40
C ARG A 251 -21.85 -21.08 26.89
N SER A 252 -22.15 -22.22 26.28
CA SER A 252 -23.50 -22.46 25.73
C SER A 252 -24.60 -22.22 26.79
N PRO A 253 -25.64 -21.39 26.50
CA PRO A 253 -26.02 -20.84 25.19
C PRO A 253 -25.50 -19.41 24.88
N GLN A 254 -24.68 -18.80 25.74
CA GLN A 254 -24.25 -17.40 25.61
C GLN A 254 -22.72 -17.25 25.52
N GLU A 255 -22.26 -16.44 24.57
CA GLU A 255 -20.85 -16.07 24.50
C GLU A 255 -20.62 -14.74 25.24
N ILE A 256 -19.59 -14.71 26.09
CA ILE A 256 -19.13 -13.49 26.75
C ILE A 256 -17.97 -12.94 25.92
N ILE A 257 -18.22 -11.86 25.20
CA ILE A 257 -17.23 -11.17 24.36
C ILE A 257 -16.57 -10.08 25.20
N SER A 258 -15.23 -10.00 25.17
CA SER A 258 -14.44 -9.05 25.95
C SER A 258 -14.72 -9.12 27.46
N PRO A 259 -14.40 -10.26 28.10
CA PRO A 259 -14.70 -10.47 29.50
C PRO A 259 -13.93 -9.47 30.39
N MET A 260 -14.56 -9.06 31.48
CA MET A 260 -14.03 -8.17 32.50
C MET A 260 -13.39 -8.97 33.63
N GLY A 261 -12.58 -8.31 34.45
CA GLY A 261 -11.89 -8.97 35.57
C GLY A 261 -12.82 -9.65 36.60
N ALA A 262 -14.10 -9.23 36.67
CA ALA A 262 -15.10 -9.82 37.55
C ALA A 262 -15.74 -11.11 36.98
N ASP A 263 -15.50 -11.45 35.72
CA ASP A 263 -16.07 -12.64 35.11
C ASP A 263 -15.43 -13.91 35.68
N VAL A 264 -16.29 -14.83 36.11
CA VAL A 264 -15.90 -16.09 36.73
C VAL A 264 -15.71 -17.15 35.66
N LEU A 265 -14.55 -17.81 35.70
CA LEU A 265 -14.22 -18.97 34.90
C LEU A 265 -14.95 -20.19 35.45
N LEU A 266 -15.76 -20.85 34.63
CA LEU A 266 -16.46 -22.07 35.01
C LEU A 266 -15.92 -23.26 34.21
N PRO A 267 -15.97 -24.48 34.77
CA PRO A 267 -15.62 -25.66 34.00
C PRO A 267 -16.44 -25.80 32.72
N MET A 268 -15.83 -26.40 31.71
CA MET A 268 -16.34 -26.52 30.33
C MET A 268 -16.45 -25.22 29.55
N ASP A 269 -16.06 -24.07 30.13
CA ASP A 269 -15.88 -22.85 29.36
C ASP A 269 -14.82 -23.05 28.28
N GLN A 270 -15.08 -22.61 27.05
CA GLN A 270 -14.05 -22.54 26.03
C GLN A 270 -13.51 -21.12 25.95
N LEU A 271 -12.24 -20.98 26.32
CA LEU A 271 -11.55 -19.70 26.36
C LEU A 271 -10.83 -19.48 25.04
N VAL A 272 -11.14 -18.35 24.38
CA VAL A 272 -10.39 -17.86 23.24
C VAL A 272 -9.34 -16.88 23.76
N VAL A 273 -8.07 -17.25 23.64
CA VAL A 273 -6.97 -16.53 24.30
C VAL A 273 -5.84 -16.22 23.32
N VAL A 274 -5.23 -15.04 23.48
CA VAL A 274 -3.96 -14.71 22.85
C VAL A 274 -2.85 -14.85 23.87
N ALA A 275 -1.89 -15.72 23.60
CA ALA A 275 -0.77 -16.02 24.48
C ALA A 275 0.56 -15.87 23.73
N PRO A 276 1.66 -15.54 24.40
CA PRO A 276 3.00 -15.71 23.83
C PRO A 276 3.23 -17.17 23.43
N SER A 277 3.81 -17.43 22.26
CA SER A 277 4.00 -18.80 21.73
C SER A 277 4.79 -19.70 22.69
N HIS A 278 5.72 -19.13 23.48
CA HIS A 278 6.50 -19.87 24.47
C HIS A 278 5.69 -20.25 25.73
N GLN A 279 4.56 -19.59 26.00
CA GLN A 279 3.67 -19.88 27.14
C GLN A 279 2.49 -20.79 26.76
N ALA A 280 2.31 -21.10 25.48
CA ALA A 280 1.20 -21.92 24.99
C ALA A 280 1.09 -23.27 25.74
N GLN A 281 2.22 -23.98 25.89
CA GLN A 281 2.23 -25.28 26.57
C GLN A 281 1.92 -25.16 28.07
N ASN A 282 2.41 -24.10 28.72
CA ASN A 282 2.12 -23.83 30.13
C ASN A 282 0.63 -23.53 30.33
N LEU A 283 0.04 -22.72 29.45
CA LEU A 283 -1.39 -22.41 29.50
C LEU A 283 -2.26 -23.66 29.29
N ILE A 284 -1.91 -24.52 28.33
CA ILE A 284 -2.62 -25.79 28.11
C ILE A 284 -2.53 -26.68 29.37
N SER A 285 -1.35 -26.74 30.00
CA SER A 285 -1.17 -27.53 31.22
C SER A 285 -1.98 -26.99 32.41
N LEU A 286 -2.09 -25.65 32.53
CA LEU A 286 -2.86 -25.00 33.59
C LEU A 286 -4.36 -25.17 33.39
N MET A 287 -4.85 -25.08 32.15
CA MET A 287 -6.26 -25.30 31.83
C MET A 287 -6.68 -26.76 32.00
N LYS A 288 -5.73 -27.71 31.97
CA LYS A 288 -5.92 -29.17 32.03
C LYS A 288 -6.96 -29.72 31.04
N GLY A 289 -7.34 -28.94 30.03
CA GLY A 289 -8.37 -29.32 29.06
C GLY A 289 -7.81 -29.56 27.68
N ARG A 290 -8.73 -29.80 26.74
CA ARG A 290 -8.39 -30.13 25.35
C ARG A 290 -8.22 -28.85 24.54
N VAL A 291 -7.21 -28.83 23.66
CA VAL A 291 -7.09 -27.80 22.62
C VAL A 291 -8.07 -28.15 21.51
N LEU A 292 -8.97 -27.23 21.19
CA LEU A 292 -10.03 -27.44 20.20
C LEU A 292 -9.67 -26.86 18.81
N GLY A 293 -8.66 -25.98 18.73
CA GLY A 293 -8.13 -25.44 17.47
C GLY A 293 -6.88 -24.58 17.63
N GLU A 294 -6.07 -24.50 16.55
CA GLU A 294 -4.92 -23.59 16.33
C GLU A 294 -5.24 -22.55 15.24
#